data_AF-A0A0H2QYH6-F1
#
_entry.id   AF-A0A0H2QYH6-F1
#
_cell.length_a   1.000
_cell.length_b   1.000
_cell.length_c   1.000
_cell.angle_alpha   90.00
_cell.angle_beta   90.00
_cell.angle_gamma   90.00
#
_symmetry.space_group_name_H-M   'P 1'
#
loop_
_entity.id
_entity.type
_entity.pdbx_description
1 polymer ?
#
loop_
_entity_poly.entity_id
_entity_poly.type
_entity_poly.pdbx_seq_one_letter_code
_entity_poly.pdbx_strand_id
1 'polypeptide(L)'
;MARLSHEQVKLRSFKNLDEARKTFKEKDGKPYDSRATRSFFTDEIKKRMDGKCPFDWQLDLGEALYLGLDSVMIARTGAGKTLPFALPALLGGTVLVLSPLNMLQDDHVESFEKLGLRALAINGDTWSEDVRKKILKDEVDIILTSPEMCFLHEGFRDLFTSSNFAKKLAAIIIDECHLIVSWGDKFRPTYSQLATLRSLVPVGIPVLATSATLSPAALDSTATTLEIDLKHAFYVNLGNDRPNITYRVNTMSSQRDYDALRQYFTGPYTKLEDIERTVVFVDKRIVSQIICKRVRTFLPALLRGAVAYYHSVRRSRAKRRIMRQFRSGKRRILIATEAAGMGADIPDIARVIQFGVPNSLSTWLQRAGRAGRCQTLQASAILLAERSMFEKQRPKAKKNVPGNPVPPFPPMMIRAKKVDPTLRQWIEATVCRRDVADEYYDNPPRTIVNDYMHSVFSPESLLPTIILNRITSKPRIRTVEDILREVEPRWAFAKKHGEDLLARLRVVDEERNQRLADERRRKAEEKAE
;
A
#
# COMPACT_ATOMS: atom_id res chain seq x y z
N MET A 1 25.94 13.71 -4.80
CA MET A 1 26.58 12.75 -3.88
C MET A 1 26.10 11.36 -4.24
N ALA A 2 26.96 10.34 -4.21
CA ALA A 2 26.55 8.96 -4.43
C ALA A 2 25.53 8.53 -3.35
N ARG A 3 24.49 7.80 -3.75
CA ARG A 3 23.48 7.26 -2.84
C ARG A 3 24.12 6.15 -2.00
N LEU A 4 23.96 6.19 -0.69
CA LEU A 4 24.45 5.12 0.19
C LEU A 4 23.70 3.82 -0.09
N SER A 5 24.38 2.68 0.02
CA SER A 5 23.74 1.37 -0.02
C SER A 5 22.85 1.15 1.21
N HIS A 6 21.89 0.22 1.13
CA HIS A 6 21.05 -0.14 2.28
C HIS A 6 21.87 -0.58 3.51
N GLU A 7 22.97 -1.28 3.29
CA GLU A 7 23.88 -1.70 4.35
C GLU A 7 24.59 -0.51 5.01
N GLN A 8 25.08 0.45 4.21
CA GLN A 8 25.69 1.67 4.72
C GLN A 8 24.68 2.53 5.51
N VAL A 9 23.44 2.64 5.03
CA VAL A 9 22.37 3.35 5.76
C VAL A 9 22.05 2.63 7.07
N LYS A 10 21.96 1.29 7.06
CA LYS A 10 21.74 0.50 8.27
C LYS A 10 22.88 0.70 9.27
N LEU A 11 24.13 0.60 8.84
CA LEU A 11 25.30 0.79 9.71
C LEU A 11 25.31 2.19 10.34
N ARG A 12 25.00 3.23 9.57
CA ARG A 12 24.85 4.60 10.10
C ARG A 12 23.73 4.68 11.14
N SER A 13 22.57 4.10 10.84
CA SER A 13 21.41 4.08 11.74
C SER A 13 21.75 3.43 13.09
N PHE A 14 22.42 2.28 13.08
CA PHE A 14 22.86 1.61 14.31
C PHE A 14 23.96 2.36 15.04
N LYS A 15 24.87 3.04 14.33
CA LYS A 15 25.85 3.94 14.96
C LYS A 15 25.17 5.07 15.72
N ASN A 16 24.13 5.68 15.16
CA ASN A 16 23.34 6.72 15.84
C ASN A 16 22.66 6.18 17.10
N LEU A 17 22.09 4.96 17.02
CA LEU A 17 21.50 4.29 18.18
C LEU A 17 22.54 4.01 19.27
N ASP A 18 23.72 3.50 18.91
CA ASP A 18 24.81 3.26 19.86
C ASP A 18 25.36 4.54 20.48
N GLU A 19 25.39 5.64 19.75
CA GLU A 19 25.75 6.95 20.28
C GLU A 19 24.71 7.45 21.28
N ALA A 20 23.42 7.36 20.96
CA ALA A 20 22.34 7.71 21.87
C ALA A 20 22.37 6.87 23.16
N ARG A 21 22.66 5.56 23.06
CA ARG A 21 22.85 4.69 24.24
C ARG A 21 23.97 5.18 25.17
N LYS A 22 25.05 5.76 24.61
CA LYS A 22 26.20 6.24 25.39
C LYS A 22 25.95 7.60 26.03
N THR A 23 25.22 8.48 25.35
CA THR A 23 24.98 9.85 25.81
C THR A 23 23.77 9.94 26.73
N PHE A 24 22.81 9.02 26.62
CA PHE A 24 21.63 8.99 27.47
C PHE A 24 21.99 8.76 28.94
N LYS A 25 21.33 9.52 29.81
CA LYS A 25 21.45 9.41 31.27
C LYS A 25 20.08 9.13 31.84
N GLU A 26 20.00 8.06 32.63
CA GLU A 26 18.80 7.74 33.38
C GLU A 26 18.47 8.86 34.39
N LYS A 27 17.23 8.88 34.89
CA LYS A 27 16.78 9.91 35.87
C LYS A 27 17.65 9.95 37.14
N ASP A 28 18.26 8.84 37.52
CA ASP A 28 19.17 8.72 38.66
C ASP A 28 20.65 8.98 38.29
N GLY A 29 20.93 9.43 37.06
CA GLY A 29 22.25 9.74 36.54
C GLY A 29 23.07 8.53 36.08
N LYS A 30 22.53 7.31 36.20
CA LYS A 30 23.25 6.09 35.78
C LYS A 30 23.39 6.00 34.27
N PRO A 31 24.43 5.30 33.76
CA PRO A 31 24.51 4.92 32.36
C PRO A 31 23.29 4.08 31.96
N TYR A 32 22.80 4.31 30.74
CA TYR A 32 21.71 3.52 30.17
C TYR A 32 22.12 2.05 29.96
N ASP A 33 21.25 1.12 30.39
CA ASP A 33 21.41 -0.31 30.15
C ASP A 33 20.44 -0.79 29.05
N SER A 34 20.98 -0.88 27.84
CA SER A 34 20.26 -1.40 26.67
C SER A 34 19.77 -2.84 26.88
N ARG A 35 20.57 -3.69 27.52
CA ARG A 35 20.21 -5.11 27.69
C ARG A 35 19.03 -5.24 28.65
N ALA A 36 19.06 -4.52 29.76
CA ALA A 36 17.95 -4.51 30.73
C ALA A 36 16.66 -4.01 30.07
N THR A 37 16.72 -2.88 29.34
CA THR A 37 15.56 -2.28 28.68
C THR A 37 14.95 -3.20 27.61
N ARG A 38 15.79 -3.83 26.79
CA ARG A 38 15.34 -4.80 25.76
C ARG A 38 14.78 -6.08 26.37
N SER A 39 15.36 -6.56 27.48
CA SER A 39 14.81 -7.70 28.22
C SER A 39 13.44 -7.36 28.77
N PHE A 40 13.30 -6.20 29.42
CA PHE A 40 12.02 -5.71 29.92
C PHE A 40 10.97 -5.65 28.81
N PHE A 41 11.28 -5.03 27.66
CA PHE A 41 10.37 -5.03 26.51
C PHE A 41 9.98 -6.44 26.06
N THR A 42 10.96 -7.33 25.93
CA THR A 42 10.71 -8.70 25.49
C THR A 42 9.78 -9.45 26.44
N ASP A 43 10.03 -9.32 27.75
CA ASP A 43 9.25 -10.01 28.78
C ASP A 43 7.84 -9.44 28.88
N GLU A 44 7.70 -8.11 28.84
CA GLU A 44 6.41 -7.43 28.88
C GLU A 44 5.55 -7.76 27.65
N ILE A 45 6.14 -7.86 26.46
CA ILE A 45 5.43 -8.27 25.25
C ILE A 45 5.06 -9.74 25.28
N LYS A 46 5.97 -10.65 25.68
CA LYS A 46 5.65 -12.07 25.83
C LYS A 46 4.48 -12.29 26.78
N LYS A 47 4.46 -11.58 27.91
CA LYS A 47 3.39 -11.63 28.90
C LYS A 47 2.04 -11.19 28.34
N ARG A 48 2.03 -10.19 27.45
CA ARG A 48 0.81 -9.58 26.89
C ARG A 48 0.33 -10.21 25.57
N MET A 49 1.19 -10.95 24.87
CA MET A 49 0.91 -11.48 23.52
C MET A 49 0.99 -13.01 23.46
N ASP A 50 0.58 -13.71 24.53
CA ASP A 50 0.55 -15.18 24.61
C ASP A 50 1.89 -15.84 24.26
N GLY A 51 2.98 -15.30 24.81
CA GLY A 51 4.34 -15.82 24.62
C GLY A 51 5.01 -15.43 23.30
N LYS A 52 4.37 -14.63 22.45
CA LYS A 52 5.01 -14.13 21.20
C LYS A 52 6.15 -13.16 21.52
N CYS A 53 7.28 -13.38 20.87
CA CYS A 53 8.44 -12.48 20.97
C CYS A 53 8.33 -11.32 19.97
N PRO A 54 8.75 -10.10 20.36
CA PRO A 54 8.99 -9.03 19.40
C PRO A 54 10.18 -9.36 18.50
N PHE A 55 10.19 -8.81 17.28
CA PHE A 55 11.35 -8.85 16.40
C PHE A 55 12.42 -7.86 16.87
N ASP A 56 13.69 -8.14 16.60
CA ASP A 56 14.81 -7.26 17.00
C ASP A 56 14.64 -5.82 16.50
N TRP A 57 14.22 -5.63 15.25
CA TRP A 57 13.99 -4.30 14.70
C TRP A 57 12.88 -3.53 15.42
N GLN A 58 11.91 -4.23 16.02
CA GLN A 58 10.85 -3.59 16.81
C GLN A 58 11.41 -3.10 18.14
N LEU A 59 12.27 -3.92 18.77
CA LEU A 59 12.99 -3.54 19.99
C LEU A 59 13.94 -2.37 19.73
N ASP A 60 14.72 -2.43 18.65
CA ASP A 60 15.64 -1.36 18.26
C ASP A 60 14.91 -0.03 18.05
N LEU A 61 13.73 -0.07 17.39
CA LEU A 61 12.93 1.12 17.16
C LEU A 61 12.31 1.67 18.44
N GLY A 62 11.75 0.80 19.30
CA GLY A 62 11.20 1.23 20.59
C GLY A 62 12.26 1.83 21.51
N GLU A 63 13.45 1.24 21.49
CA GLU A 63 14.62 1.75 22.21
C GLU A 63 15.11 3.08 21.64
N ALA A 64 15.20 3.24 20.31
CA ALA A 64 15.55 4.52 19.69
C ALA A 64 14.60 5.65 20.13
N LEU A 65 13.29 5.37 20.18
CA LEU A 65 12.30 6.32 20.69
C LEU A 65 12.48 6.58 22.18
N TYR A 66 12.76 5.58 23.00
CA TYR A 66 13.03 5.83 24.42
C TYR A 66 14.25 6.75 24.63
N LEU A 67 15.28 6.59 23.79
CA LEU A 67 16.51 7.36 23.84
C LEU A 67 16.42 8.75 23.21
N GLY A 68 15.23 9.18 22.76
CA GLY A 68 15.03 10.51 22.18
C GLY A 68 15.48 10.65 20.72
N LEU A 69 15.69 9.54 20.00
CA LEU A 69 16.03 9.58 18.58
C LEU A 69 14.78 9.69 17.70
N ASP A 70 14.73 10.76 16.91
CA ASP A 70 13.85 10.80 15.75
C ASP A 70 14.08 9.56 14.87
N SER A 71 12.98 9.03 14.34
CA SER A 71 13.00 7.74 13.70
C SER A 71 12.14 7.71 12.44
N VAL A 72 12.57 6.89 11.47
CA VAL A 72 11.76 6.58 10.28
C VAL A 72 11.67 5.08 10.11
N MET A 73 10.44 4.60 9.95
CA MET A 73 10.15 3.18 9.72
C MET A 73 9.35 2.97 8.44
N ILE A 74 9.95 2.29 7.48
CA ILE A 74 9.30 1.78 6.27
C ILE A 74 9.12 0.27 6.42
N ALA A 75 7.87 -0.18 6.52
CA ALA A 75 7.57 -1.61 6.62
C ALA A 75 6.20 -1.95 6.03
N ARG A 76 6.15 -3.06 5.29
CA ARG A 76 4.94 -3.63 4.68
C ARG A 76 3.75 -3.70 5.66
N THR A 77 2.54 -3.58 5.13
CA THR A 77 1.30 -3.82 5.90
C THR A 77 1.35 -5.21 6.53
N GLY A 78 0.96 -5.33 7.80
CA GLY A 78 1.00 -6.60 8.54
C GLY A 78 2.37 -7.00 9.09
N ALA A 79 3.41 -6.17 8.95
CA ALA A 79 4.73 -6.43 9.54
C ALA A 79 4.78 -6.28 11.07
N GLY A 80 3.73 -5.73 11.71
CA GLY A 80 3.74 -5.43 13.15
C GLY A 80 4.28 -4.03 13.49
N LYS A 81 4.05 -3.05 12.61
CA LYS A 81 4.46 -1.64 12.81
C LYS A 81 3.97 -1.00 14.09
N THR A 82 2.78 -1.38 14.55
CA THR A 82 2.14 -0.78 15.72
C THR A 82 2.83 -1.15 17.04
N LEU A 83 3.52 -2.30 17.11
CA LEU A 83 4.12 -2.76 18.36
C LEU A 83 5.20 -1.79 18.91
N PRO A 84 6.17 -1.31 18.11
CA PRO A 84 7.10 -0.26 18.53
C PRO A 84 6.46 1.00 19.13
N PHE A 85 5.22 1.32 18.76
CA PHE A 85 4.53 2.52 19.26
C PHE A 85 4.22 2.40 20.75
N ALA A 86 3.99 1.18 21.22
CA ALA A 86 3.68 0.86 22.61
C ALA A 86 4.91 0.86 23.50
N LEU A 87 6.09 0.59 22.95
CA LEU A 87 7.30 0.32 23.75
C LEU A 87 7.70 1.52 24.64
N PRO A 88 7.74 2.77 24.15
CA PRO A 88 8.02 3.91 25.03
C PRO A 88 7.00 4.05 26.17
N ALA A 89 5.71 3.80 25.89
CA ALA A 89 4.66 3.89 26.90
C ALA A 89 4.80 2.82 28.01
N LEU A 90 5.38 1.64 27.70
CA LEU A 90 5.64 0.60 28.70
C LEU A 90 6.73 0.99 29.71
N LEU A 91 7.62 1.92 29.37
CA LEU A 91 8.61 2.50 30.30
C LEU A 91 8.04 3.69 31.09
N GLY A 92 6.78 4.06 30.82
CA GLY A 92 6.09 5.19 31.42
C GLY A 92 6.04 6.41 30.49
N GLY A 93 5.03 7.25 30.72
CA GLY A 93 4.73 8.39 29.87
C GLY A 93 3.66 8.10 28.81
N THR A 94 3.29 9.13 28.07
CA THR A 94 2.21 9.10 27.09
C THR A 94 2.79 9.17 25.68
N VAL A 95 2.31 8.33 24.77
CA VAL A 95 2.66 8.40 23.33
C VAL A 95 1.51 9.03 22.55
N LEU A 96 1.82 10.05 21.75
CA LEU A 96 0.87 10.72 20.88
C LEU A 96 0.94 10.13 19.46
N VAL A 97 -0.11 9.47 19.00
CA VAL A 97 -0.21 8.87 17.67
C VAL A 97 -1.14 9.69 16.78
N LEU A 98 -0.59 10.34 15.77
CA LEU A 98 -1.35 11.01 14.73
C LEU A 98 -1.73 10.01 13.64
N SER A 99 -3.03 9.76 13.50
CA SER A 99 -3.58 8.81 12.52
C SER A 99 -4.62 9.52 11.63
N PRO A 100 -4.64 9.24 10.32
CA PRO A 100 -5.48 9.97 9.36
C PRO A 100 -6.99 9.75 9.49
N LEU A 101 -7.42 8.65 10.12
CA LEU A 101 -8.82 8.24 10.11
C LEU A 101 -9.28 7.73 11.48
N ASN A 102 -10.45 8.17 11.93
CA ASN A 102 -11.05 7.72 13.19
C ASN A 102 -11.21 6.19 13.27
N MET A 103 -11.50 5.52 12.16
CA MET A 103 -11.63 4.06 12.14
C MET A 103 -10.29 3.33 12.37
N LEU A 104 -9.18 3.93 11.95
CA LEU A 104 -7.84 3.42 12.28
C LEU A 104 -7.55 3.62 13.77
N GLN A 105 -7.99 4.75 14.34
CA GLN A 105 -7.83 5.03 15.76
C GLN A 105 -8.53 3.97 16.62
N ASP A 106 -9.79 3.61 16.30
CA ASP A 106 -10.54 2.57 17.02
C ASP A 106 -9.82 1.20 17.02
N ASP A 107 -9.34 0.76 15.85
CA ASP A 107 -8.62 -0.52 15.72
C ASP A 107 -7.28 -0.51 16.49
N HIS A 108 -6.60 0.64 16.53
CA HIS A 108 -5.38 0.81 17.32
C HIS A 108 -5.64 0.85 18.81
N VAL A 109 -6.71 1.51 19.28
CA VAL A 109 -7.13 1.47 20.69
C VAL A 109 -7.30 0.02 21.14
N GLU A 110 -8.08 -0.78 20.42
CA GLU A 110 -8.28 -2.20 20.76
C GLU A 110 -6.95 -2.99 20.78
N SER A 111 -6.01 -2.64 19.90
CA SER A 111 -4.70 -3.29 19.84
C SER A 111 -3.81 -2.93 21.04
N PHE A 112 -3.83 -1.68 21.49
CA PHE A 112 -3.08 -1.24 22.67
C PHE A 112 -3.72 -1.72 23.97
N GLU A 113 -5.05 -1.76 24.06
CA GLU A 113 -5.77 -2.32 25.21
C GLU A 113 -5.45 -3.81 25.40
N LYS A 114 -5.28 -4.58 24.31
CA LYS A 114 -4.78 -5.97 24.37
C LYS A 114 -3.34 -6.07 24.90
N LEU A 115 -2.55 -5.01 24.76
CA LEU A 115 -1.24 -4.88 25.40
C LEU A 115 -1.34 -4.30 26.82
N GLY A 116 -2.54 -4.21 27.40
CA GLY A 116 -2.75 -3.68 28.76
C GLY A 116 -2.45 -2.18 28.90
N LEU A 117 -2.38 -1.44 27.79
CA LEU A 117 -2.18 0.01 27.81
C LEU A 117 -3.52 0.75 27.74
N ARG A 118 -3.61 1.88 28.46
CA ARG A 118 -4.79 2.75 28.49
C ARG A 118 -4.75 3.66 27.26
N ALA A 119 -5.39 3.24 26.18
CA ALA A 119 -5.42 3.97 24.92
C ALA A 119 -6.74 4.71 24.71
N LEU A 120 -6.69 5.93 24.18
CA LEU A 120 -7.88 6.71 23.83
C LEU A 120 -7.78 7.27 22.41
N ALA A 121 -8.85 7.11 21.64
CA ALA A 121 -9.06 7.82 20.38
C ALA A 121 -9.76 9.16 20.68
N ILE A 122 -9.10 10.27 20.35
CA ILE A 122 -9.56 11.62 20.63
C ILE A 122 -9.78 12.38 19.32
N ASN A 123 -11.01 12.84 19.14
CA ASN A 123 -11.51 13.68 18.07
C ASN A 123 -12.62 14.61 18.62
N GLY A 124 -13.15 15.48 17.77
CA GLY A 124 -14.17 16.46 18.16
C GLY A 124 -15.45 15.87 18.78
N ASP A 125 -15.82 14.62 18.47
CA ASP A 125 -17.00 13.96 19.06
C ASP A 125 -16.71 13.33 20.43
N THR A 126 -15.45 12.97 20.69
CA THR A 126 -15.03 12.22 21.89
C THR A 126 -14.36 13.10 22.95
N TRP A 127 -13.93 14.30 22.56
CA TRP A 127 -13.29 15.25 23.49
C TRP A 127 -14.28 15.71 24.57
N SER A 128 -13.80 15.80 25.81
CA SER A 128 -14.54 16.33 26.95
C SER A 128 -13.58 16.76 28.06
N GLU A 129 -14.07 17.55 29.02
CA GLU A 129 -13.27 17.92 30.20
C GLU A 129 -12.92 16.72 31.07
N ASP A 130 -13.72 15.65 31.07
CA ASP A 130 -13.37 14.41 31.77
C ASP A 130 -12.21 13.67 31.09
N VAL A 131 -12.18 13.65 29.76
CA VAL A 131 -11.03 13.13 29.00
C VAL A 131 -9.79 13.97 29.29
N ARG A 132 -9.91 15.31 29.31
CA ARG A 132 -8.82 16.21 29.68
C ARG A 132 -8.27 15.89 31.07
N LYS A 133 -9.15 15.74 32.08
CA LYS A 133 -8.76 15.39 33.45
C LYS A 133 -8.03 14.04 33.51
N LYS A 134 -8.51 13.02 32.78
CA LYS A 134 -7.84 11.71 32.70
C LYS A 134 -6.41 11.83 32.17
N ILE A 135 -6.22 12.58 31.08
CA ILE A 135 -4.89 12.82 30.50
C ILE A 135 -3.98 13.50 31.53
N LEU A 136 -4.46 14.57 32.17
CA LEU A 136 -3.67 15.33 33.16
C LEU A 136 -3.36 14.53 34.44
N LYS A 137 -4.18 13.53 34.77
CA LYS A 137 -4.02 12.61 35.91
C LYS A 137 -3.16 11.39 35.62
N ASP A 138 -2.55 11.28 34.45
CA ASP A 138 -1.76 10.11 34.05
C ASP A 138 -2.58 8.83 33.91
N GLU A 139 -3.84 8.96 33.48
CA GLU A 139 -4.74 7.84 33.27
C GLU A 139 -4.72 7.33 31.81
N VAL A 140 -3.79 7.81 30.98
CA VAL A 140 -3.74 7.55 29.54
C VAL A 140 -2.29 7.36 29.07
N ASP A 141 -2.01 6.19 28.49
CA ASP A 141 -0.69 5.80 28.00
C ASP A 141 -0.53 6.11 26.50
N ILE A 142 -1.62 5.96 25.73
CA ILE A 142 -1.61 6.21 24.28
C ILE A 142 -2.76 7.16 23.91
N ILE A 143 -2.44 8.26 23.23
CA ILE A 143 -3.43 9.18 22.66
C ILE A 143 -3.40 9.05 21.14
N LEU A 144 -4.49 8.57 20.55
CA LEU A 144 -4.69 8.51 19.11
C LEU A 144 -5.54 9.70 18.66
N THR A 145 -4.99 10.58 17.83
CA THR A 145 -5.68 11.81 17.43
C THR A 145 -5.36 12.18 15.98
N SER A 146 -5.87 13.33 15.52
CA SER A 146 -5.60 13.87 14.20
C SER A 146 -4.79 15.18 14.29
N PRO A 147 -4.08 15.58 13.22
CA PRO A 147 -3.37 16.86 13.20
C PRO A 147 -4.30 18.05 13.48
N GLU A 148 -5.55 17.99 13.01
CA GLU A 148 -6.55 19.05 13.25
C GLU A 148 -6.86 19.23 14.74
N MET A 149 -6.92 18.16 15.53
CA MET A 149 -7.12 18.28 16.98
C MET A 149 -5.92 18.96 17.66
N CYS A 150 -4.70 18.68 17.22
CA CYS A 150 -3.50 19.29 17.81
C CYS A 150 -3.42 20.80 17.56
N PHE A 151 -3.85 21.27 16.39
CA PHE A 151 -3.66 22.67 15.98
C PHE A 151 -4.89 23.55 16.11
N LEU A 152 -6.08 23.01 15.81
CA LEU A 152 -7.31 23.80 15.66
C LEU A 152 -8.24 23.69 16.87
N HIS A 153 -8.17 22.57 17.61
CA HIS A 153 -9.05 22.36 18.75
C HIS A 153 -8.43 22.93 20.04
N GLU A 154 -8.90 24.10 20.47
CA GLU A 154 -8.34 24.89 21.58
C GLU A 154 -8.08 24.06 22.85
N GLY A 155 -9.10 23.40 23.39
CA GLY A 155 -8.95 22.65 24.65
C GLY A 155 -7.97 21.46 24.58
N PHE A 156 -7.76 20.90 23.38
CA PHE A 156 -6.79 19.81 23.19
C PHE A 156 -5.39 20.39 23.02
N ARG A 157 -5.26 21.48 22.26
CA ARG A 157 -4.01 22.22 22.11
C ARG A 157 -3.48 22.73 23.44
N ASP A 158 -4.35 23.14 24.35
CA ASP A 158 -3.99 23.57 25.71
C ASP A 158 -3.41 22.45 26.58
N LEU A 159 -3.53 21.17 26.19
CA LEU A 159 -2.80 20.10 26.88
C LEU A 159 -1.29 20.27 26.74
N PHE A 160 -0.82 20.71 25.57
CA PHE A 160 0.60 20.89 25.30
C PHE A 160 1.25 21.99 26.16
N THR A 161 0.45 22.97 26.61
CA THR A 161 0.94 24.02 27.53
C THR A 161 0.96 23.55 28.99
N SER A 162 0.30 22.43 29.32
CA SER A 162 0.34 21.85 30.65
C SER A 162 1.69 21.19 30.93
N SER A 163 2.38 21.68 31.96
CA SER A 163 3.67 21.10 32.40
C SER A 163 3.57 19.62 32.77
N ASN A 164 2.43 19.16 33.29
CA ASN A 164 2.21 17.76 33.65
C ASN A 164 2.14 16.85 32.43
N PHE A 165 1.45 17.29 31.37
CA PHE A 165 1.35 16.52 30.14
C PHE A 165 2.67 16.58 29.36
N ALA A 166 3.24 17.78 29.19
CA ALA A 166 4.48 17.99 28.46
C ALA A 166 5.64 17.13 29.00
N LYS A 167 5.81 17.06 30.33
CA LYS A 167 6.86 16.23 30.98
C LYS A 167 6.67 14.72 30.79
N LYS A 168 5.47 14.28 30.44
CA LYS A 168 5.12 12.86 30.31
C LYS A 168 5.08 12.39 28.87
N LEU A 169 5.01 13.30 27.90
CA LEU A 169 5.02 12.93 26.50
C LEU A 169 6.33 12.19 26.20
N ALA A 170 6.23 10.93 25.79
CA ALA A 170 7.37 10.05 25.56
C ALA A 170 7.79 10.03 24.08
N ALA A 171 6.84 10.10 23.16
CA ALA A 171 7.09 10.14 21.72
C ALA A 171 5.88 10.67 20.95
N ILE A 172 6.13 11.17 19.74
CA ILE A 172 5.11 11.50 18.75
C ILE A 172 5.25 10.55 17.56
N ILE A 173 4.14 9.95 17.13
CA ILE A 173 4.11 8.99 16.05
C ILE A 173 3.22 9.52 14.93
N ILE A 174 3.79 9.64 13.74
CA ILE A 174 3.08 10.02 12.53
C ILE A 174 2.86 8.76 11.70
N ASP A 175 1.71 8.13 11.90
CA ASP A 175 1.32 6.94 11.15
C ASP A 175 0.80 7.31 9.75
N GLU A 176 1.06 6.43 8.79
CA GLU A 176 0.82 6.67 7.36
C GLU A 176 1.41 8.02 6.88
N CYS A 177 2.65 8.32 7.27
CA CYS A 177 3.32 9.61 7.02
C CYS A 177 3.41 10.02 5.54
N HIS A 178 3.28 9.07 4.62
CA HIS A 178 3.18 9.34 3.18
C HIS A 178 2.02 10.30 2.82
N LEU A 179 1.04 10.44 3.72
CA LEU A 179 -0.07 11.35 3.56
C LEU A 179 0.35 12.82 3.63
N ILE A 180 1.47 13.15 4.27
CA ILE A 180 2.04 14.51 4.26
C ILE A 180 2.20 14.99 2.82
N VAL A 181 2.79 14.16 1.97
CA VAL A 181 3.05 14.46 0.56
C VAL A 181 1.77 14.44 -0.27
N SER A 182 0.86 13.49 0.01
CA SER A 182 -0.34 13.33 -0.82
C SER A 182 -1.49 14.29 -0.48
N TRP A 183 -1.60 14.74 0.79
CA TRP A 183 -2.71 15.55 1.29
C TRP A 183 -2.33 16.96 1.73
N GLY A 184 -1.06 17.20 2.09
CA GLY A 184 -0.58 18.44 2.71
C GLY A 184 -0.85 19.70 1.90
N ASP A 185 -0.90 19.61 0.57
CA ASP A 185 -1.10 20.80 -0.27
C ASP A 185 -2.54 21.05 -0.72
N LYS A 186 -3.43 20.04 -0.63
CA LYS A 186 -4.74 20.09 -1.34
C LYS A 186 -5.94 19.58 -0.57
N PHE A 187 -5.77 18.69 0.41
CA PHE A 187 -6.90 18.05 1.08
C PHE A 187 -6.93 18.30 2.58
N ARG A 188 -5.79 18.14 3.27
CA ARG A 188 -5.65 18.41 4.70
C ARG A 188 -4.37 19.19 4.98
N PRO A 189 -4.42 20.53 4.87
CA PRO A 189 -3.25 21.38 5.03
C PRO A 189 -2.54 21.26 6.39
N THR A 190 -3.24 20.83 7.44
CA THR A 190 -2.63 20.60 8.77
C THR A 190 -1.50 19.56 8.75
N TYR A 191 -1.48 18.65 7.77
CA TYR A 191 -0.37 17.70 7.60
C TYR A 191 0.95 18.38 7.20
N SER A 192 0.92 19.50 6.48
CA SER A 192 2.15 20.23 6.12
C SER A 192 2.70 21.08 7.27
N GLN A 193 1.93 21.24 8.35
CA GLN A 193 2.29 22.00 9.55
C GLN A 193 2.82 21.12 10.69
N LEU A 194 3.01 19.82 10.45
CA LEU A 194 3.34 18.88 11.52
C LEU A 194 4.66 19.17 12.24
N ALA A 195 5.65 19.79 11.59
CA ALA A 195 6.85 20.28 12.27
C ALA A 195 6.54 21.25 13.41
N THR A 196 5.49 22.07 13.30
CA THR A 196 5.10 23.04 14.34
C THR A 196 4.73 22.36 15.66
N LEU A 197 4.39 21.05 15.67
CA LEU A 197 4.22 20.32 16.92
C LEU A 197 5.48 20.31 17.78
N ARG A 198 6.67 20.34 17.17
CA ARG A 198 7.94 20.42 17.91
C ARG A 198 8.05 21.71 18.73
N SER A 199 7.40 22.79 18.30
CA SER A 199 7.31 24.04 19.07
C SER A 199 6.32 23.98 20.24
N LEU A 200 5.42 22.99 20.25
CA LEU A 200 4.41 22.81 21.29
C LEU A 200 4.83 21.81 22.36
N VAL A 201 5.88 21.03 22.13
CA VAL A 201 6.34 19.98 23.03
C VAL A 201 7.76 20.28 23.54
N PRO A 202 8.21 19.65 24.64
CA PRO A 202 9.57 19.83 25.11
C PRO A 202 10.62 19.44 24.05
N VAL A 203 11.79 20.08 24.15
CA VAL A 203 12.94 19.71 23.31
C VAL A 203 13.36 18.28 23.66
N GLY A 204 13.64 17.49 22.62
CA GLY A 204 14.10 16.10 22.75
C GLY A 204 12.98 15.05 22.70
N ILE A 205 11.70 15.44 22.55
CA ILE A 205 10.64 14.46 22.26
C ILE A 205 10.83 13.91 20.84
N PRO A 206 11.03 12.59 20.67
CA PRO A 206 11.30 12.01 19.37
C PRO A 206 10.03 11.87 18.53
N VAL A 207 10.21 12.04 17.22
CA VAL A 207 9.17 11.82 16.21
C VAL A 207 9.46 10.55 15.43
N LEU A 208 8.51 9.62 15.40
CA LEU A 208 8.49 8.48 14.49
C LEU A 208 7.65 8.80 13.26
N ALA A 209 8.25 8.85 12.07
CA ALA A 209 7.52 8.83 10.81
C ALA A 209 7.42 7.40 10.26
N THR A 210 6.21 6.91 9.99
CA THR A 210 6.06 5.54 9.48
C THR A 210 5.01 5.37 8.39
N SER A 211 5.32 4.49 7.43
CA SER A 211 4.44 4.16 6.31
C SER A 211 4.78 2.78 5.73
N ALA A 212 3.79 2.14 5.07
CA ALA A 212 4.05 0.96 4.25
C ALA A 212 4.62 1.30 2.88
N THR A 213 4.29 2.46 2.35
CA THR A 213 4.65 2.88 0.99
C THR A 213 5.21 4.29 1.06
N LEU A 214 6.53 4.40 1.11
CA LEU A 214 7.24 5.67 1.17
C LEU A 214 8.36 5.63 0.14
N SER A 215 8.15 6.28 -1.01
CA SER A 215 9.18 6.38 -2.05
C SER A 215 10.30 7.33 -1.58
N PRO A 216 11.50 7.27 -2.17
CA PRO A 216 12.61 8.15 -1.76
C PRO A 216 12.24 9.64 -1.78
N ALA A 217 11.56 10.10 -2.83
CA ALA A 217 11.09 11.49 -2.91
C ALA A 217 10.07 11.82 -1.81
N ALA A 218 9.20 10.87 -1.45
CA ALA A 218 8.23 11.07 -0.37
C ALA A 218 8.89 11.02 1.02
N LEU A 219 9.92 10.20 1.19
CA LEU A 219 10.76 10.15 2.39
C LEU A 219 11.45 11.50 2.61
N ASP A 220 12.13 12.02 1.59
CA ASP A 220 12.85 13.30 1.68
C ASP A 220 11.90 14.46 2.01
N SER A 221 10.73 14.50 1.35
CA SER A 221 9.69 15.49 1.62
C SER A 221 9.14 15.37 3.04
N THR A 222 8.85 14.14 3.49
CA THR A 222 8.34 13.87 4.84
C THR A 222 9.37 14.26 5.90
N ALA A 223 10.63 13.89 5.71
CA ALA A 223 11.70 14.21 6.63
C ALA A 223 11.91 15.72 6.74
N THR A 224 11.83 16.44 5.61
CA THR A 224 11.92 17.90 5.59
C THR A 224 10.72 18.53 6.33
N THR A 225 9.49 18.10 6.04
CA THR A 225 8.28 18.63 6.71
C THR A 225 8.21 18.32 8.20
N LEU A 226 8.82 17.22 8.66
CA LEU A 226 8.87 16.84 10.07
C LEU A 226 10.16 17.27 10.77
N GLU A 227 11.06 17.97 10.07
CA GLU A 227 12.39 18.35 10.55
C GLU A 227 13.20 17.17 11.11
N ILE A 228 13.08 16.01 10.47
CA ILE A 228 13.87 14.81 10.81
C ILE A 228 15.17 14.84 10.01
N ASP A 229 16.32 14.95 10.70
CA ASP A 229 17.61 14.76 10.06
C ASP A 229 17.91 13.27 9.85
N LEU A 230 17.68 12.79 8.63
CA LEU A 230 17.92 11.39 8.23
C LEU A 230 19.38 10.91 8.44
N LYS A 231 20.34 11.82 8.64
CA LYS A 231 21.73 11.43 8.96
C LYS A 231 21.91 11.02 10.41
N HIS A 232 21.16 11.63 11.33
CA HIS A 232 21.24 11.40 12.78
C HIS A 232 20.04 10.61 13.34
N ALA A 233 18.96 10.47 12.56
CA ALA A 233 17.81 9.65 12.92
C ALA A 233 18.11 8.15 12.93
N PHE A 234 17.26 7.38 13.62
CA PHE A 234 17.21 5.93 13.49
C PHE A 234 16.31 5.54 12.31
N TYR A 235 16.88 4.88 11.32
CA TYR A 235 16.22 4.50 10.07
C TYR A 235 16.09 2.99 9.92
N VAL A 236 14.86 2.52 9.71
CA VAL A 236 14.53 1.13 9.41
C VAL A 236 13.73 1.07 8.11
N ASN A 237 14.28 0.37 7.10
CA ASN A 237 13.55 0.03 5.88
C ASN A 237 13.55 -1.48 5.69
N LEU A 238 12.39 -2.10 5.92
CA LEU A 238 12.16 -3.54 5.70
C LEU A 238 11.58 -3.83 4.31
N GLY A 239 11.36 -2.79 3.51
CA GLY A 239 10.65 -2.86 2.24
C GLY A 239 9.14 -3.05 2.39
N ASN A 240 8.47 -3.01 1.25
CA ASN A 240 7.02 -3.13 1.16
C ASN A 240 6.54 -4.42 0.48
N ASP A 241 7.47 -5.32 0.14
CA ASP A 241 7.14 -6.57 -0.54
C ASP A 241 6.27 -7.50 0.30
N ARG A 242 5.38 -8.24 -0.35
CA ARG A 242 4.48 -9.21 0.27
C ARG A 242 4.54 -10.52 -0.49
N PRO A 243 5.43 -11.47 -0.09
CA PRO A 243 5.71 -12.66 -0.88
C PRO A 243 4.47 -13.54 -1.09
N ASN A 244 3.56 -13.56 -0.12
CA ASN A 244 2.31 -14.32 -0.15
C ASN A 244 1.16 -13.67 -0.95
N ILE A 245 1.41 -12.55 -1.67
CA ILE A 245 0.43 -11.91 -2.54
C ILE A 245 0.86 -12.07 -4.00
N THR A 246 0.05 -12.74 -4.81
CA THR A 246 0.25 -12.84 -6.26
C THR A 246 -0.39 -11.65 -6.97
N TYR A 247 0.41 -10.83 -7.65
CA TYR A 247 -0.05 -9.66 -8.40
C TYR A 247 -0.44 -10.02 -9.84
N ARG A 248 -1.61 -9.57 -10.30
CA ARG A 248 -2.11 -9.75 -11.67
C ARG A 248 -2.63 -8.45 -12.26
N VAL A 249 -2.46 -8.29 -13.57
CA VAL A 249 -3.08 -7.21 -14.35
C VAL A 249 -3.92 -7.86 -15.43
N ASN A 250 -5.24 -7.69 -15.32
CA ASN A 250 -6.18 -8.23 -16.29
C ASN A 250 -6.85 -7.06 -17.03
N THR A 251 -7.20 -7.28 -18.28
CA THR A 251 -7.84 -6.24 -19.10
C THR A 251 -9.35 -6.30 -19.00
N MET A 252 -10.00 -5.13 -19.06
CA MET A 252 -11.45 -4.99 -19.22
C MET A 252 -11.74 -4.06 -20.41
N SER A 253 -12.90 -4.19 -21.04
CA SER A 253 -13.20 -3.40 -22.24
C SER A 253 -13.29 -1.90 -21.93
N SER A 254 -13.88 -1.52 -20.80
CA SER A 254 -14.00 -0.12 -20.36
C SER A 254 -14.23 -0.02 -18.85
N GLN A 255 -14.23 1.20 -18.29
CA GLN A 255 -14.62 1.45 -16.89
C GLN A 255 -16.10 1.17 -16.58
N ARG A 256 -16.90 0.84 -17.60
CA ARG A 256 -18.30 0.43 -17.43
C ARG A 256 -18.50 -1.08 -17.62
N ASP A 257 -17.42 -1.81 -17.87
CA ASP A 257 -17.42 -3.26 -18.03
C ASP A 257 -17.50 -3.96 -16.68
N TYR A 258 -18.66 -3.88 -16.04
CA TYR A 258 -18.87 -4.51 -14.75
C TYR A 258 -18.94 -6.05 -14.84
N ASP A 259 -19.15 -6.59 -16.05
CA ASP A 259 -19.13 -8.04 -16.31
C ASP A 259 -17.72 -8.63 -16.31
N ALA A 260 -16.68 -7.81 -16.49
CA ALA A 260 -15.30 -8.24 -16.29
C ALA A 260 -15.05 -8.87 -14.90
N LEU A 261 -15.88 -8.54 -13.91
CA LEU A 261 -15.81 -9.11 -12.57
C LEU A 261 -16.40 -10.52 -12.46
N ARG A 262 -17.21 -10.96 -13.43
CA ARG A 262 -17.94 -12.24 -13.39
C ARG A 262 -17.01 -13.41 -13.13
N GLN A 263 -15.90 -13.48 -13.85
CA GLN A 263 -14.90 -14.55 -13.75
C GLN A 263 -14.34 -14.76 -12.32
N TYR A 264 -14.41 -13.75 -11.45
CA TYR A 264 -13.93 -13.84 -10.07
C TYR A 264 -15.01 -14.25 -9.08
N PHE A 265 -16.28 -14.22 -9.49
CA PHE A 265 -17.44 -14.50 -8.63
C PHE A 265 -18.35 -15.54 -9.25
N THR A 266 -17.76 -16.47 -10.00
CA THR A 266 -18.41 -17.67 -10.55
C THR A 266 -17.69 -18.91 -10.03
N GLY A 267 -18.44 -19.82 -9.44
CA GLY A 267 -17.95 -21.08 -8.88
C GLY A 267 -19.14 -21.92 -8.38
N PRO A 268 -18.92 -23.19 -8.00
CA PRO A 268 -19.96 -24.06 -7.46
C PRO A 268 -20.32 -23.65 -6.01
N TYR A 269 -20.80 -22.42 -5.84
CA TYR A 269 -21.12 -21.88 -4.51
C TYR A 269 -22.45 -22.44 -4.01
N THR A 270 -22.38 -23.22 -2.95
CA THR A 270 -23.54 -23.79 -2.25
C THR A 270 -23.80 -23.11 -0.91
N LYS A 271 -22.73 -22.66 -0.25
CA LYS A 271 -22.75 -21.94 1.04
C LYS A 271 -21.85 -20.71 1.03
N LEU A 272 -21.95 -19.87 2.06
CA LEU A 272 -21.18 -18.62 2.15
C LEU A 272 -19.67 -18.88 2.22
N GLU A 273 -19.26 -19.96 2.85
CA GLU A 273 -17.87 -20.33 3.09
C GLU A 273 -17.14 -20.66 1.79
N ASP A 274 -17.87 -21.12 0.77
CA ASP A 274 -17.34 -21.42 -0.57
C ASP A 274 -16.86 -20.15 -1.31
N ILE A 275 -17.39 -18.98 -0.93
CA ILE A 275 -17.00 -17.71 -1.53
C ILE A 275 -15.75 -17.19 -0.81
N GLU A 276 -14.63 -17.04 -1.50
CA GLU A 276 -13.43 -16.40 -0.95
C GLU A 276 -13.72 -14.97 -0.45
N ARG A 277 -13.18 -14.63 0.72
CA ARG A 277 -13.28 -13.24 1.20
C ARG A 277 -12.52 -12.31 0.26
N THR A 278 -13.27 -11.39 -0.34
CA THR A 278 -12.79 -10.52 -1.40
C THR A 278 -13.12 -9.05 -1.11
N VAL A 279 -12.15 -8.16 -1.32
CA VAL A 279 -12.39 -6.72 -1.37
C VAL A 279 -12.23 -6.22 -2.80
N VAL A 280 -13.24 -5.55 -3.33
CA VAL A 280 -13.19 -4.88 -4.64
C VAL A 280 -13.07 -3.38 -4.42
N PHE A 281 -11.92 -2.81 -4.73
CA PHE A 281 -11.70 -1.38 -4.66
C PHE A 281 -12.18 -0.66 -5.91
N VAL A 282 -12.77 0.52 -5.71
CA VAL A 282 -13.22 1.45 -6.75
C VAL A 282 -12.80 2.87 -6.37
N ASP A 283 -12.52 3.71 -7.37
CA ASP A 283 -12.14 5.11 -7.11
C ASP A 283 -13.36 6.02 -6.92
N LYS A 284 -14.52 5.65 -7.47
CA LYS A 284 -15.75 6.46 -7.42
C LYS A 284 -16.82 5.80 -6.55
N ARG A 285 -17.41 6.58 -5.65
CA ARG A 285 -18.46 6.13 -4.72
C ARG A 285 -19.66 5.50 -5.45
N ILE A 286 -20.13 6.12 -6.53
CA ILE A 286 -21.28 5.61 -7.31
C ILE A 286 -21.00 4.23 -7.92
N VAL A 287 -19.77 3.99 -8.36
CA VAL A 287 -19.35 2.72 -8.97
C VAL A 287 -19.45 1.57 -7.96
N SER A 288 -19.18 1.83 -6.67
CA SER A 288 -19.29 0.77 -5.65
C SER A 288 -20.71 0.20 -5.54
N GLN A 289 -21.74 1.04 -5.74
CA GLN A 289 -23.13 0.61 -5.67
C GLN A 289 -23.54 -0.14 -6.94
N ILE A 290 -23.09 0.33 -8.10
CA ILE A 290 -23.34 -0.32 -9.39
C ILE A 290 -22.70 -1.72 -9.41
N ILE A 291 -21.42 -1.82 -9.04
CA ILE A 291 -20.72 -3.10 -8.93
C ILE A 291 -21.38 -4.00 -7.89
N CYS A 292 -21.80 -3.47 -6.73
CA CYS A 292 -22.49 -4.29 -5.74
C CYS A 292 -23.79 -4.91 -6.30
N LYS A 293 -24.61 -4.12 -7.03
CA LYS A 293 -25.80 -4.65 -7.71
C LYS A 293 -25.42 -5.69 -8.76
N ARG A 294 -24.38 -5.43 -9.57
CA ARG A 294 -23.95 -6.34 -10.64
C ARG A 294 -23.39 -7.65 -10.10
N VAL A 295 -22.49 -7.62 -9.13
CA VAL A 295 -21.88 -8.83 -8.53
C VAL A 295 -22.93 -9.73 -7.87
N ARG A 296 -23.99 -9.17 -7.28
CA ARG A 296 -25.13 -9.97 -6.78
C ARG A 296 -25.82 -10.78 -7.87
N THR A 297 -25.81 -10.33 -9.13
CA THR A 297 -26.39 -11.10 -10.24
C THR A 297 -25.53 -12.30 -10.66
N PHE A 298 -24.27 -12.35 -10.22
CA PHE A 298 -23.37 -13.48 -10.50
C PHE A 298 -23.52 -14.62 -9.50
N LEU A 299 -24.14 -14.35 -8.34
CA LEU A 299 -24.28 -15.32 -7.25
C LEU A 299 -25.67 -15.98 -7.25
N PRO A 300 -25.77 -17.23 -6.75
CA PRO A 300 -27.05 -17.87 -6.45
C PRO A 300 -27.94 -16.99 -5.57
N ALA A 301 -29.26 -17.11 -5.72
CA ALA A 301 -30.23 -16.24 -5.04
C ALA A 301 -30.01 -16.16 -3.51
N LEU A 302 -29.75 -17.31 -2.87
CA LEU A 302 -29.49 -17.43 -1.44
C LEU A 302 -28.19 -16.74 -1.00
N LEU A 303 -27.20 -16.61 -1.89
CA LEU A 303 -25.88 -16.06 -1.59
C LEU A 303 -25.70 -14.60 -2.01
N ARG A 304 -26.72 -13.96 -2.59
CA ARG A 304 -26.68 -12.51 -2.93
C ARG A 304 -26.44 -11.62 -1.70
N GLY A 305 -26.81 -12.14 -0.53
CA GLY A 305 -26.50 -11.55 0.77
C GLY A 305 -25.00 -11.48 1.07
N ALA A 306 -24.13 -12.23 0.40
CA ALA A 306 -22.69 -12.19 0.65
C ALA A 306 -22.03 -10.85 0.28
N VAL A 307 -22.69 -10.03 -0.56
CA VAL A 307 -22.12 -8.80 -1.15
C VAL A 307 -22.61 -7.55 -0.42
N ALA A 308 -21.69 -6.69 -0.02
CA ALA A 308 -21.95 -5.37 0.53
C ALA A 308 -21.08 -4.29 -0.12
N TYR A 309 -21.44 -3.02 0.05
CA TYR A 309 -20.61 -1.89 -0.37
C TYR A 309 -20.35 -0.93 0.79
N TYR A 310 -19.18 -0.29 0.76
CA TYR A 310 -18.65 0.57 1.81
C TYR A 310 -17.97 1.82 1.24
N HIS A 311 -18.45 3.00 1.65
CA HIS A 311 -17.86 4.29 1.29
C HIS A 311 -18.23 5.37 2.32
N SER A 312 -17.56 6.52 2.29
CA SER A 312 -17.68 7.59 3.30
C SER A 312 -19.10 8.14 3.51
N VAL A 313 -19.94 8.20 2.47
CA VAL A 313 -21.32 8.75 2.54
C VAL A 313 -22.28 7.88 3.37
N ARG A 314 -21.90 6.64 3.73
CA ARG A 314 -22.76 5.81 4.60
C ARG A 314 -22.73 6.34 6.03
N ARG A 315 -23.89 6.41 6.68
CA ARG A 315 -24.02 6.74 8.11
C ARG A 315 -23.12 5.84 8.98
N SER A 316 -22.57 6.37 10.07
CA SER A 316 -21.62 5.67 10.94
C SER A 316 -22.15 4.31 11.44
N ARG A 317 -23.43 4.22 11.84
CA ARG A 317 -24.08 2.95 12.22
C ARG A 317 -24.06 1.91 11.09
N ALA A 318 -24.30 2.31 9.85
CA ALA A 318 -24.27 1.41 8.69
C ALA A 318 -22.84 0.94 8.36
N LYS A 319 -21.85 1.84 8.45
CA LYS A 319 -20.43 1.50 8.29
C LYS A 319 -20.00 0.45 9.32
N ARG A 320 -20.27 0.70 10.61
CA ARG A 320 -19.97 -0.26 11.71
C ARG A 320 -20.64 -1.61 11.50
N ARG A 321 -21.93 -1.63 11.13
CA ARG A 321 -22.67 -2.89 10.88
C ARG A 321 -22.06 -3.69 9.72
N ILE A 322 -21.78 -3.05 8.59
CA ILE A 322 -21.22 -3.73 7.40
C ILE A 322 -19.82 -4.26 7.71
N MET A 323 -18.98 -3.46 8.37
CA MET A 323 -17.63 -3.88 8.73
C MET A 323 -17.65 -5.08 9.69
N ARG A 324 -18.51 -5.04 10.72
CA ARG A 324 -18.73 -6.18 11.63
C ARG A 324 -19.18 -7.44 10.87
N GLN A 325 -20.13 -7.30 9.96
CA GLN A 325 -20.61 -8.44 9.15
C GLN A 325 -19.52 -9.00 8.25
N PHE A 326 -18.68 -8.14 7.64
CA PHE A 326 -17.56 -8.57 6.82
C PHE A 326 -16.47 -9.27 7.64
N ARG A 327 -16.07 -8.69 8.79
CA ARG A 327 -15.15 -9.32 9.76
C ARG A 327 -15.64 -10.70 10.20
N SER A 328 -16.92 -10.83 10.53
CA SER A 328 -17.53 -12.12 10.94
C SER A 328 -17.73 -13.14 9.80
N GLY A 329 -17.45 -12.79 8.55
CA GLY A 329 -17.71 -13.66 7.39
C GLY A 329 -19.15 -13.67 6.86
N LYS A 330 -20.12 -13.03 7.56
CA LYS A 330 -21.52 -12.86 7.10
C LYS A 330 -21.64 -12.09 5.78
N ARG A 331 -20.64 -11.27 5.45
CA ARG A 331 -20.41 -10.76 4.09
C ARG A 331 -19.04 -11.28 3.65
N ARG A 332 -18.97 -11.84 2.43
CA ARG A 332 -17.72 -12.36 1.86
C ARG A 332 -17.14 -11.43 0.81
N ILE A 333 -17.96 -10.57 0.20
CA ILE A 333 -17.52 -9.64 -0.85
C ILE A 333 -17.83 -8.20 -0.43
N LEU A 334 -16.79 -7.37 -0.32
CA LEU A 334 -16.91 -5.97 0.04
C LEU A 334 -16.47 -5.07 -1.11
N ILE A 335 -17.39 -4.27 -1.64
CA ILE A 335 -17.07 -3.26 -2.66
C ILE A 335 -16.79 -1.93 -1.98
N ALA A 336 -15.57 -1.42 -2.08
CA ALA A 336 -15.09 -0.34 -1.25
C ALA A 336 -14.40 0.79 -2.02
N THR A 337 -14.56 2.02 -1.55
CA THR A 337 -13.59 3.10 -1.82
C THR A 337 -12.47 3.07 -0.78
N GLU A 338 -11.50 3.99 -0.85
CA GLU A 338 -10.40 4.10 0.13
C GLU A 338 -10.83 4.09 1.60
N ALA A 339 -12.03 4.61 1.90
CA ALA A 339 -12.60 4.64 3.24
C ALA A 339 -12.70 3.26 3.94
N ALA A 340 -12.75 2.13 3.20
CA ALA A 340 -12.70 0.79 3.81
C ALA A 340 -11.29 0.20 3.86
N GLY A 341 -10.39 0.70 3.02
CA GLY A 341 -9.06 0.14 2.84
C GLY A 341 -8.16 0.43 4.03
N MET A 342 -8.28 1.61 4.62
CA MET A 342 -7.28 2.07 5.59
C MET A 342 -7.40 1.44 6.99
N GLY A 343 -8.61 1.14 7.51
CA GLY A 343 -8.80 0.86 8.95
C GLY A 343 -9.60 -0.38 9.31
N ALA A 344 -9.46 -1.50 8.60
CA ALA A 344 -9.96 -2.77 9.14
C ALA A 344 -8.86 -3.80 9.10
N ASP A 345 -8.39 -4.25 10.27
CA ASP A 345 -7.54 -5.42 10.35
C ASP A 345 -8.36 -6.70 10.13
N ILE A 346 -8.22 -7.28 8.94
CA ILE A 346 -8.95 -8.48 8.53
C ILE A 346 -7.90 -9.44 7.96
N PRO A 347 -7.48 -10.45 8.74
CA PRO A 347 -6.33 -11.28 8.39
C PRO A 347 -6.58 -12.21 7.20
N ASP A 348 -7.84 -12.53 6.90
CA ASP A 348 -8.27 -13.60 6.01
C ASP A 348 -8.91 -13.12 4.69
N ILE A 349 -8.49 -11.95 4.20
CA ILE A 349 -8.82 -11.48 2.84
C ILE A 349 -7.93 -12.24 1.84
N ALA A 350 -8.50 -13.23 1.16
CA ALA A 350 -7.81 -14.04 0.15
C ALA A 350 -7.64 -13.29 -1.18
N ARG A 351 -8.52 -12.34 -1.49
CA ARG A 351 -8.51 -11.65 -2.79
C ARG A 351 -8.76 -10.15 -2.67
N VAL A 352 -7.95 -9.38 -3.38
CA VAL A 352 -8.20 -7.96 -3.63
C VAL A 352 -8.32 -7.74 -5.13
N ILE A 353 -9.35 -7.00 -5.55
CA ILE A 353 -9.54 -6.60 -6.94
C ILE A 353 -9.63 -5.08 -7.00
N GLN A 354 -8.81 -4.44 -7.80
CA GLN A 354 -8.93 -3.02 -8.12
C GLN A 354 -9.66 -2.87 -9.45
N PHE A 355 -10.87 -2.30 -9.43
CA PHE A 355 -11.68 -2.07 -10.62
C PHE A 355 -11.35 -0.71 -11.25
N GLY A 356 -10.63 -0.73 -12.37
CA GLY A 356 -10.09 0.46 -13.02
C GLY A 356 -8.73 0.85 -12.47
N VAL A 357 -7.95 1.60 -13.27
CA VAL A 357 -6.60 2.03 -12.88
C VAL A 357 -6.67 3.16 -11.83
N PRO A 358 -6.06 2.99 -10.63
CA PRO A 358 -6.04 4.02 -9.59
C PRO A 358 -5.09 5.18 -9.94
N ASN A 359 -5.02 6.18 -9.06
CA ASN A 359 -4.25 7.41 -9.33
C ASN A 359 -2.73 7.24 -9.23
N SER A 360 -2.23 6.27 -8.45
CA SER A 360 -0.80 6.07 -8.22
C SER A 360 -0.46 4.62 -7.90
N LEU A 361 0.82 4.26 -8.02
CA LEU A 361 1.34 2.95 -7.62
C LEU A 361 1.19 2.73 -6.11
N SER A 362 1.43 3.75 -5.30
CA SER A 362 1.24 3.71 -3.84
C SER A 362 -0.19 3.34 -3.47
N THR A 363 -1.18 3.99 -4.08
CA THR A 363 -2.59 3.68 -3.86
C THR A 363 -2.89 2.22 -4.20
N TRP A 364 -2.35 1.72 -5.32
CA TRP A 364 -2.54 0.33 -5.71
C TRP A 364 -1.92 -0.65 -4.72
N LEU A 365 -0.64 -0.48 -4.36
CA LEU A 365 0.06 -1.42 -3.47
C LEU A 365 -0.52 -1.41 -2.06
N GLN A 366 -0.96 -0.26 -1.55
CA GLN A 366 -1.67 -0.20 -0.27
C GLN A 366 -2.98 -0.99 -0.28
N ARG A 367 -3.76 -0.87 -1.37
CA ARG A 367 -5.01 -1.61 -1.55
C ARG A 367 -4.75 -3.10 -1.70
N ALA A 368 -3.79 -3.48 -2.55
CA ALA A 368 -3.37 -4.85 -2.76
C ALA A 368 -2.86 -5.51 -1.47
N GLY A 369 -2.07 -4.78 -0.67
CA GLY A 369 -1.51 -5.23 0.61
C GLY A 369 -2.54 -5.51 1.71
N ARG A 370 -3.83 -5.23 1.48
CA ARG A 370 -4.94 -5.67 2.35
C ARG A 370 -5.28 -7.14 2.18
N ALA A 371 -4.88 -7.75 1.06
CA ALA A 371 -4.93 -9.21 0.90
C ALA A 371 -3.81 -9.88 1.73
N GLY A 372 -4.00 -11.16 2.07
CA GLY A 372 -2.94 -12.03 2.60
C GLY A 372 -2.29 -11.50 3.87
N ARG A 373 -3.02 -10.83 4.77
CA ARG A 373 -2.45 -10.31 6.02
C ARG A 373 -1.94 -11.43 6.91
N CYS A 374 -2.66 -12.55 6.96
CA CYS A 374 -2.14 -13.81 7.46
C CYS A 374 -1.03 -14.30 6.51
N GLN A 375 0.19 -14.47 7.02
CA GLN A 375 1.35 -14.82 6.18
C GLN A 375 1.25 -16.23 5.57
N THR A 376 0.49 -17.12 6.20
CA THR A 376 0.23 -18.48 5.70
C THR A 376 -0.84 -18.50 4.61
N LEU A 377 -1.60 -17.41 4.42
CA LEU A 377 -2.60 -17.31 3.38
C LEU A 377 -1.95 -16.82 2.08
N GLN A 378 -1.96 -17.67 1.06
CA GLN A 378 -1.67 -17.25 -0.31
C GLN A 378 -2.84 -16.45 -0.87
N ALA A 379 -2.58 -15.20 -1.23
CA ALA A 379 -3.60 -14.26 -1.66
C ALA A 379 -3.35 -13.77 -3.09
N SER A 380 -4.40 -13.24 -3.72
CA SER A 380 -4.32 -12.65 -5.06
C SER A 380 -4.74 -11.18 -5.06
N ALA A 381 -3.93 -10.35 -5.73
CA ALA A 381 -4.21 -8.94 -5.97
C ALA A 381 -4.31 -8.67 -7.47
N ILE A 382 -5.50 -8.32 -7.95
CA ILE A 382 -5.83 -8.21 -9.37
C ILE A 382 -6.18 -6.76 -9.71
N LEU A 383 -5.45 -6.15 -10.64
CA LEU A 383 -5.77 -4.83 -11.19
C LEU A 383 -6.48 -5.00 -12.53
N LEU A 384 -7.74 -4.55 -12.61
CA LEU A 384 -8.52 -4.52 -13.85
C LEU A 384 -8.28 -3.21 -14.59
N ALA A 385 -7.47 -3.26 -15.64
CA ALA A 385 -7.12 -2.11 -16.46
C ALA A 385 -8.01 -2.05 -17.71
N GLU A 386 -8.57 -0.88 -18.03
CA GLU A 386 -9.31 -0.72 -19.28
C GLU A 386 -8.40 -0.80 -20.51
N ARG A 387 -8.90 -1.32 -21.65
CA ARG A 387 -8.10 -1.47 -22.89
C ARG A 387 -7.42 -0.18 -23.35
N SER A 388 -8.09 0.97 -23.20
CA SER A 388 -7.54 2.28 -23.54
C SER A 388 -6.26 2.66 -22.77
N MET A 389 -5.93 1.97 -21.68
CA MET A 389 -4.61 2.10 -21.03
C MET A 389 -3.46 1.69 -21.92
N PHE A 390 -3.70 0.70 -22.78
CA PHE A 390 -2.72 0.07 -23.65
C PHE A 390 -2.79 0.61 -25.09
N GLU A 391 -3.75 1.46 -25.40
CA GLU A 391 -3.88 2.08 -26.72
C GLU A 391 -2.97 3.29 -26.87
N LYS A 392 -2.41 3.45 -28.07
CA LYS A 392 -1.61 4.62 -28.48
C LYS A 392 -2.46 5.50 -29.39
N GLN A 393 -2.46 6.80 -29.16
CA GLN A 393 -3.10 7.80 -30.01
C GLN A 393 -2.05 8.74 -30.58
N ARG A 394 -2.28 9.19 -31.82
CA ARG A 394 -1.53 10.31 -32.39
C ARG A 394 -2.00 11.59 -31.69
N PRO A 395 -1.07 12.47 -31.25
CA PRO A 395 -1.45 13.77 -30.73
C PRO A 395 -2.27 14.51 -31.79
N LYS A 396 -3.38 15.15 -31.38
CA LYS A 396 -4.13 16.03 -32.29
C LYS A 396 -3.16 17.11 -32.77
N ALA A 397 -2.98 17.24 -34.08
CA ALA A 397 -2.23 18.35 -34.66
C ALA A 397 -2.86 19.65 -34.12
N LYS A 398 -2.06 20.50 -33.45
CA LYS A 398 -2.52 21.85 -33.12
C LYS A 398 -2.89 22.52 -34.44
N LYS A 399 -4.08 23.12 -34.54
CA LYS A 399 -4.48 23.90 -35.72
C LYS A 399 -3.36 24.90 -36.00
N ASN A 400 -2.87 24.92 -37.24
CA ASN A 400 -1.85 25.88 -37.69
C ASN A 400 -2.34 27.28 -37.36
N VAL A 401 -1.70 27.94 -36.40
CA VAL A 401 -1.78 29.39 -36.25
C VAL A 401 -0.80 29.96 -37.27
N PRO A 402 -1.21 30.88 -38.16
CA PRO A 402 -0.30 31.50 -39.12
C PRO A 402 0.91 32.11 -38.37
N GLY A 403 2.12 31.71 -38.73
CA GLY A 403 3.37 32.27 -38.17
C GLY A 403 4.16 31.37 -37.22
N ASN A 404 3.68 30.17 -36.84
CA ASN A 404 4.49 29.21 -36.08
C ASN A 404 5.01 28.07 -36.96
N PRO A 405 6.34 27.79 -36.97
CA PRO A 405 6.90 26.71 -37.77
C PRO A 405 6.36 25.35 -37.31
N VAL A 406 6.05 24.49 -38.29
CA VAL A 406 5.68 23.10 -38.06
C VAL A 406 6.91 22.36 -37.50
N PRO A 407 6.80 21.64 -36.38
CA PRO A 407 7.94 20.88 -35.87
C PRO A 407 8.40 19.84 -36.91
N PRO A 408 9.73 19.69 -37.14
CA PRO A 408 10.28 18.83 -38.19
C PRO A 408 10.04 17.33 -37.97
N PHE A 409 9.51 16.93 -36.80
CA PHE A 409 9.22 15.55 -36.47
C PHE A 409 7.73 15.35 -36.17
N PRO A 410 7.10 14.27 -36.69
CA PRO A 410 5.73 13.94 -36.36
C PRO A 410 5.59 13.76 -34.84
N PRO A 411 4.50 14.28 -34.23
CA PRO A 411 4.36 14.25 -32.79
C PRO A 411 4.28 12.79 -32.30
N MET A 412 5.12 12.49 -31.31
CA MET A 412 5.31 11.15 -30.75
C MET A 412 3.96 10.57 -30.30
N MET A 413 3.70 9.27 -30.54
CA MET A 413 2.46 8.63 -30.09
C MET A 413 2.33 8.73 -28.57
N ILE A 414 1.21 9.27 -28.09
CA ILE A 414 0.90 9.39 -26.66
C ILE A 414 -0.12 8.30 -26.31
N ARG A 415 -0.02 7.73 -25.11
CA ARG A 415 -1.02 6.77 -24.62
C ARG A 415 -2.38 7.45 -24.46
N ALA A 416 -3.46 6.75 -24.81
CA ALA A 416 -4.81 7.33 -24.81
C ALA A 416 -5.26 7.83 -23.42
N LYS A 417 -4.87 7.13 -22.35
CA LYS A 417 -5.17 7.54 -20.98
C LYS A 417 -3.92 8.06 -20.26
N LYS A 418 -4.01 9.26 -19.66
CA LYS A 418 -2.94 9.78 -18.80
C LYS A 418 -2.99 9.08 -17.44
N VAL A 419 -1.89 8.48 -17.03
CA VAL A 419 -1.71 7.78 -15.75
C VAL A 419 -0.34 8.12 -15.20
N ASP A 420 -0.21 8.07 -13.88
CA ASP A 420 1.08 8.17 -13.20
C ASP A 420 2.15 7.29 -13.88
N PRO A 421 3.34 7.84 -14.21
CA PRO A 421 4.37 7.10 -14.93
C PRO A 421 4.80 5.80 -14.26
N THR A 422 4.89 5.80 -12.93
CA THR A 422 5.38 4.65 -12.16
C THR A 422 4.34 3.54 -12.12
N LEU A 423 3.06 3.90 -11.95
CA LEU A 423 1.95 2.97 -12.09
C LEU A 423 1.85 2.41 -13.51
N ARG A 424 2.09 3.23 -14.53
CA ARG A 424 2.14 2.77 -15.93
C ARG A 424 3.26 1.75 -16.12
N GLN A 425 4.47 2.03 -15.65
CA GLN A 425 5.59 1.10 -15.71
C GLN A 425 5.25 -0.23 -15.02
N TRP A 426 4.58 -0.20 -13.87
CA TRP A 426 4.16 -1.39 -13.15
C TRP A 426 3.06 -2.20 -13.88
N ILE A 427 2.06 -1.51 -14.45
CA ILE A 427 0.97 -2.15 -15.20
C ILE A 427 1.53 -2.83 -16.46
N GLU A 428 2.36 -2.10 -17.20
CA GLU A 428 2.99 -2.53 -18.46
C GLU A 428 4.26 -3.35 -18.25
N ALA A 429 4.60 -3.69 -17.00
CA ALA A 429 5.79 -4.44 -16.67
C ALA A 429 5.83 -5.77 -17.43
N THR A 430 6.95 -5.97 -18.11
CA THR A 430 7.31 -7.19 -18.82
C THR A 430 8.31 -8.05 -18.04
N VAL A 431 8.82 -7.50 -16.93
CA VAL A 431 9.62 -8.15 -15.90
C VAL A 431 8.76 -8.41 -14.65
N CYS A 432 9.38 -8.94 -13.58
CA CYS A 432 8.69 -9.11 -12.31
C CYS A 432 8.17 -7.76 -11.80
N ARG A 433 6.87 -7.68 -11.51
CA ARG A 433 6.22 -6.49 -10.96
C ARG A 433 6.73 -6.11 -9.56
N ARG A 434 7.29 -7.07 -8.83
CA ARG A 434 7.96 -6.80 -7.55
C ARG A 434 9.24 -6.01 -7.77
N ASP A 435 10.03 -6.34 -8.80
CA ASP A 435 11.27 -5.62 -9.13
C ASP A 435 10.98 -4.16 -9.48
N VAL A 436 9.90 -3.91 -10.24
CA VAL A 436 9.47 -2.54 -10.56
C VAL A 436 9.07 -1.76 -9.29
N ALA A 437 8.42 -2.42 -8.33
CA ALA A 437 8.09 -1.81 -7.05
C ALA A 437 9.36 -1.58 -6.19
N ASP A 438 10.26 -2.56 -6.14
CA ASP A 438 11.51 -2.47 -5.38
C ASP A 438 12.39 -1.33 -5.89
N GLU A 439 12.51 -1.17 -7.21
CA GLU A 439 13.23 -0.05 -7.82
C GLU A 439 12.59 1.29 -7.47
N TYR A 440 11.26 1.40 -7.58
CA TYR A 440 10.55 2.66 -7.32
C TYR A 440 10.59 3.09 -5.84
N TYR A 441 10.46 2.14 -4.92
CA TYR A 441 10.47 2.42 -3.48
C TYR A 441 11.87 2.38 -2.85
N ASP A 442 12.89 1.96 -3.61
CA ASP A 442 14.22 1.64 -3.07
C ASP A 442 14.09 0.65 -1.91
N ASN A 443 13.43 -0.48 -2.17
CA ASN A 443 13.31 -1.53 -1.18
C ASN A 443 14.66 -2.24 -1.00
N PRO A 444 15.00 -2.67 0.22
CA PRO A 444 16.18 -3.50 0.44
C PRO A 444 16.09 -4.81 -0.36
N PRO A 445 17.24 -5.47 -0.65
CA PRO A 445 17.26 -6.76 -1.31
C PRO A 445 16.31 -7.75 -0.62
N ARG A 446 15.44 -8.39 -1.41
CA ARG A 446 14.48 -9.36 -0.88
C ARG A 446 15.23 -10.55 -0.28
N THR A 447 14.87 -10.92 0.94
CA THR A 447 15.22 -12.25 1.46
C THR A 447 14.46 -13.27 0.60
N ILE A 448 15.17 -14.12 -0.15
CA ILE A 448 14.54 -15.16 -0.96
C ILE A 448 13.95 -16.19 0.00
N VAL A 449 12.65 -16.10 0.29
CA VAL A 449 11.94 -17.13 1.04
C VAL A 449 11.55 -18.21 0.04
N ASN A 450 11.97 -19.47 0.25
CA ASN A 450 11.66 -20.59 -0.63
C ASN A 450 10.14 -20.84 -0.86
N ASP A 451 9.27 -20.15 -0.11
CA ASP A 451 7.80 -20.24 -0.24
C ASP A 451 7.20 -19.51 -1.45
N TYR A 452 7.99 -18.86 -2.31
CA TYR A 452 7.49 -18.39 -3.61
C TYR A 452 6.97 -19.54 -4.51
N MET A 453 7.25 -20.79 -4.15
CA MET A 453 6.91 -22.02 -4.90
C MET A 453 5.41 -22.29 -5.05
N HIS A 454 4.53 -21.58 -4.35
CA HIS A 454 3.08 -21.69 -4.56
C HIS A 454 2.47 -20.55 -5.40
N SER A 455 3.30 -19.69 -6.02
CA SER A 455 2.79 -18.84 -7.10
C SER A 455 2.34 -19.75 -8.25
N VAL A 456 1.03 -20.01 -8.31
CA VAL A 456 0.42 -20.73 -9.43
C VAL A 456 0.64 -19.86 -10.65
N PHE A 457 1.65 -20.21 -11.45
CA PHE A 457 1.89 -19.60 -12.75
C PHE A 457 0.63 -19.85 -13.59
N SER A 458 -0.14 -18.79 -13.81
CA SER A 458 -1.23 -18.84 -14.78
C SER A 458 -0.65 -18.64 -16.19
N PRO A 459 -1.33 -19.10 -17.25
CA PRO A 459 -0.91 -18.82 -18.62
C PRO A 459 -0.67 -17.32 -18.87
N GLU A 460 -1.48 -16.44 -18.27
CA GLU A 460 -1.34 -14.98 -18.37
C GLU A 460 -0.10 -14.45 -17.61
N SER A 461 0.42 -15.21 -16.65
CA SER A 461 1.65 -14.87 -15.93
C SER A 461 2.90 -15.23 -16.75
N LEU A 462 2.83 -16.30 -17.54
CA LEU A 462 3.91 -16.71 -18.46
C LEU A 462 3.96 -15.81 -19.69
N LEU A 463 2.79 -15.50 -20.27
CA LEU A 463 2.64 -14.72 -21.48
C LEU A 463 1.67 -13.55 -21.27
N PRO A 464 2.10 -12.46 -20.60
CA PRO A 464 1.23 -11.32 -20.31
C PRO A 464 0.64 -10.71 -21.58
N THR A 465 -0.57 -10.13 -21.49
CA THR A 465 -1.27 -9.52 -22.64
C THR A 465 -0.41 -8.50 -23.38
N ILE A 466 0.48 -7.78 -22.70
CA ILE A 466 1.38 -6.84 -23.35
C ILE A 466 2.44 -7.54 -24.23
N ILE A 467 2.96 -8.68 -23.79
CA ILE A 467 3.88 -9.53 -24.55
C ILE A 467 3.14 -10.12 -25.75
N LEU A 468 1.94 -10.67 -25.54
CA LEU A 468 1.05 -11.13 -26.62
C LEU A 468 0.78 -10.04 -27.67
N ASN A 469 0.40 -8.84 -27.24
CA ASN A 469 0.14 -7.72 -28.15
C ASN A 469 1.40 -7.30 -28.93
N ARG A 470 2.58 -7.30 -28.30
CA ARG A 470 3.85 -7.01 -28.97
C ARG A 470 4.17 -8.08 -30.01
N ILE A 471 4.05 -9.36 -29.65
CA ILE A 471 4.28 -10.50 -30.54
C ILE A 471 3.38 -10.41 -31.77
N THR A 472 2.06 -10.30 -31.55
CA THR A 472 1.07 -10.23 -32.65
C THR A 472 1.22 -8.99 -33.54
N SER A 473 1.80 -7.90 -33.04
CA SER A 473 2.04 -6.67 -33.80
C SER A 473 3.32 -6.68 -34.66
N LYS A 474 4.18 -7.71 -34.53
CA LYS A 474 5.51 -7.75 -35.14
C LYS A 474 5.61 -8.90 -36.16
N PRO A 475 5.63 -8.62 -37.47
CA PRO A 475 5.49 -9.64 -38.52
C PRO A 475 6.74 -10.52 -38.79
N ARG A 476 7.77 -10.52 -37.92
CA ARG A 476 9.08 -11.16 -38.20
C ARG A 476 9.76 -11.76 -36.97
N ILE A 477 9.00 -12.35 -36.06
CA ILE A 477 9.57 -13.06 -34.91
C ILE A 477 9.83 -14.52 -35.33
N ARG A 478 11.09 -14.92 -35.51
CA ARG A 478 11.44 -16.28 -35.98
C ARG A 478 12.34 -17.05 -35.01
N THR A 479 13.12 -16.34 -34.21
CA THR A 479 14.03 -16.93 -33.21
C THR A 479 13.74 -16.39 -31.82
N VAL A 480 14.30 -17.05 -30.79
CA VAL A 480 14.24 -16.55 -29.41
C VAL A 480 14.99 -15.22 -29.28
N GLU A 481 16.07 -15.02 -30.04
CA GLU A 481 16.78 -13.74 -30.11
C GLU A 481 15.90 -12.63 -30.70
N ASP A 482 15.05 -12.92 -31.69
CA ASP A 482 14.07 -11.95 -32.20
C ASP A 482 13.05 -11.60 -31.13
N ILE A 483 12.60 -12.56 -30.32
CA ILE A 483 11.72 -12.28 -29.17
C ILE A 483 12.42 -11.34 -28.19
N LEU A 484 13.66 -11.65 -27.80
CA LEU A 484 14.42 -10.82 -26.86
C LEU A 484 14.72 -9.43 -27.44
N ARG A 485 15.00 -9.30 -28.74
CA ARG A 485 15.32 -8.01 -29.38
C ARG A 485 14.08 -7.17 -29.67
N GLU A 486 13.03 -7.77 -30.25
CA GLU A 486 11.88 -7.06 -30.82
C GLU A 486 10.68 -6.99 -29.87
N VAL A 487 10.58 -7.91 -28.91
CA VAL A 487 9.45 -8.02 -27.98
C VAL A 487 9.83 -7.50 -26.61
N GLU A 488 10.81 -8.12 -25.95
CA GLU A 488 11.29 -7.70 -24.62
C GLU A 488 12.64 -8.35 -24.25
N PRO A 489 13.73 -7.57 -24.11
CA PRO A 489 15.06 -8.09 -23.76
C PRO A 489 15.15 -8.77 -22.40
N ARG A 490 14.27 -8.39 -21.47
CA ARG A 490 14.27 -8.91 -20.09
C ARG A 490 13.17 -9.96 -19.83
N TRP A 491 12.49 -10.47 -20.86
CA TRP A 491 11.43 -11.46 -20.65
C TRP A 491 12.02 -12.82 -20.28
N ALA A 492 12.04 -13.12 -18.98
CA ALA A 492 12.70 -14.30 -18.42
C ALA A 492 12.20 -15.64 -19.03
N PHE A 493 10.93 -15.71 -19.41
CA PHE A 493 10.34 -16.91 -20.01
C PHE A 493 10.71 -17.10 -21.48
N ALA A 494 11.18 -16.07 -22.19
CA ALA A 494 11.60 -16.19 -23.58
C ALA A 494 12.69 -17.24 -23.75
N LYS A 495 13.68 -17.26 -22.84
CA LYS A 495 14.79 -18.21 -22.89
C LYS A 495 14.35 -19.66 -22.64
N LYS A 496 13.32 -19.86 -21.82
CA LYS A 496 12.86 -21.19 -21.39
C LYS A 496 11.73 -21.76 -22.26
N HIS A 497 10.84 -20.90 -22.74
CA HIS A 497 9.61 -21.28 -23.44
C HIS A 497 9.46 -20.58 -24.81
N GLY A 498 10.49 -19.86 -25.27
CA GLY A 498 10.44 -19.14 -26.53
C GLY A 498 10.26 -20.06 -27.73
N GLU A 499 10.91 -21.23 -27.73
CA GLU A 499 10.74 -22.22 -28.81
C GLU A 499 9.30 -22.77 -28.86
N ASP A 500 8.71 -23.11 -27.71
CA ASP A 500 7.31 -23.55 -27.63
C ASP A 500 6.34 -22.49 -28.19
N LEU A 501 6.59 -21.22 -27.85
CA LEU A 501 5.83 -20.08 -28.36
C LEU A 501 6.00 -19.93 -29.88
N LEU A 502 7.23 -20.00 -30.39
CA LEU A 502 7.51 -19.89 -31.83
C LEU A 502 6.82 -21.01 -32.62
N ALA A 503 6.82 -22.24 -32.11
CA ALA A 503 6.11 -23.36 -32.72
C ALA A 503 4.61 -23.08 -32.84
N ARG A 504 3.98 -22.50 -31.80
CA ARG A 504 2.57 -22.09 -31.85
C ARG A 504 2.32 -20.93 -32.80
N LEU A 505 3.21 -19.94 -32.86
CA LEU A 505 3.09 -18.81 -33.78
C LEU A 505 3.16 -19.25 -35.24
N ARG A 506 4.03 -20.22 -35.57
CA ARG A 506 4.11 -20.78 -36.93
C ARG A 506 2.79 -21.37 -37.39
N VAL A 507 2.11 -22.15 -36.55
CA VAL A 507 0.78 -22.71 -36.87
C VAL A 507 -0.23 -21.59 -37.15
N VAL A 508 -0.26 -20.54 -36.31
CA VAL A 508 -1.17 -19.40 -36.50
C VAL A 508 -0.85 -18.62 -37.78
N ASP A 509 0.43 -18.43 -38.10
CA ASP A 509 0.87 -17.75 -39.32
C ASP A 509 0.55 -18.57 -40.59
N GLU A 510 0.71 -19.89 -40.54
CA GLU A 510 0.33 -20.82 -41.62
C GLU A 510 -1.18 -20.76 -41.88
N GLU A 511 -2.01 -20.88 -40.84
CA GLU A 511 -3.47 -20.75 -40.94
C GLU A 511 -3.91 -19.39 -41.48
N ARG A 512 -3.20 -18.31 -41.12
CA ARG A 512 -3.47 -16.96 -41.62
C ARG A 512 -3.09 -16.84 -43.10
N ASN A 513 -1.93 -17.34 -43.48
CA ASN A 513 -1.46 -17.29 -44.86
C ASN A 513 -2.36 -18.10 -45.79
N GLN A 514 -2.85 -19.26 -45.34
CA GLN A 514 -3.81 -20.07 -46.07
C GLN A 514 -5.13 -19.31 -46.28
N ARG A 515 -5.71 -18.73 -45.23
CA ARG A 515 -6.91 -17.88 -45.33
C ARG A 515 -6.76 -16.71 -46.31
N LEU A 516 -5.61 -16.03 -46.27
CA LEU A 516 -5.33 -14.93 -47.21
C LEU A 516 -5.16 -15.42 -48.66
N ALA A 517 -4.60 -16.60 -48.86
CA ALA A 517 -4.48 -17.21 -50.18
C ALA A 517 -5.86 -17.57 -50.74
N ASP A 518 -6.74 -18.16 -49.92
CA ASP A 518 -8.11 -18.51 -50.31
C ASP A 518 -8.95 -17.26 -50.63
N GLU A 519 -8.83 -16.20 -49.82
CA GLU A 519 -9.52 -14.93 -50.09
C GLU A 519 -9.04 -14.28 -51.40
N ARG A 520 -7.73 -14.38 -51.71
CA ARG A 520 -7.18 -13.90 -52.99
C ARG A 520 -7.67 -14.72 -54.17
N ARG A 521 -7.77 -16.05 -54.04
CA ARG A 521 -8.34 -16.92 -55.09
C ARG A 521 -9.78 -16.56 -55.37
N ARG A 522 -10.61 -16.47 -54.33
CA ARG A 522 -12.01 -16.08 -54.45
C ARG A 522 -12.20 -14.71 -55.09
N LYS A 523 -11.40 -13.71 -54.69
CA LYS A 523 -11.43 -12.37 -55.31
C LYS A 523 -10.95 -12.34 -56.77
N ALA A 524 -10.11 -13.30 -57.17
CA ALA A 524 -9.67 -13.43 -58.55
C ALA A 524 -10.75 -14.11 -59.40
N GLU A 525 -11.45 -15.11 -58.84
CA GLU A 525 -12.61 -15.78 -59.47
C GLU A 525 -13.78 -14.80 -59.64
N GLU A 526 -14.14 -14.04 -58.61
CA GLU A 526 -15.18 -12.98 -58.66
C GLU A 526 -14.84 -11.82 -59.64
N LYS A 527 -13.58 -11.71 -60.08
CA LYS A 527 -13.14 -10.72 -61.09
C LYS A 527 -13.07 -11.28 -62.49
N ALA A 528 -13.11 -12.61 -62.63
CA ALA A 528 -13.05 -13.32 -63.89
C ALA A 528 -14.45 -13.66 -64.43
N GLU A 529 -15.44 -13.77 -63.55
CA GLU A 529 -16.87 -13.57 -63.87
C GLU A 529 -17.19 -12.08 -64.11
#